data_AF-A0A2T6DFL2-F1
#
_entry.id   AF-A0A2T6DFL2-F1
#
_cell.length_a   1.000
_cell.length_b   1.000
_cell.length_c   1.000
_cell.angle_alpha   90.00
_cell.angle_beta   90.00
_cell.angle_gamma   90.00
#
_symmetry.space_group_name_H-M   'P 1'
#
loop_
_entity.id
_entity.type
_entity.pdbx_description
1 polymer ?
#
loop_
_entity_poly.entity_id
_entity_poly.type
_entity_poly.pdbx_seq_one_letter_code
_entity_poly.pdbx_strand_id
1 'polypeptide(L)'
;MERQRYEGNPECDDGLLLYDDGRELVWLYLERENRMMEADSPDLITLARLFREAKLEHIHRQADRVDGRPFRAYSPLFHDLSARSLIKPEAQEMTLEALCTRFIAEREKAHKAHKTQLQTQVGANLLMELFGRHTPANRITRDDAERFCTILETIPLNLRKRYPGLTISDAIEAARKNGETLGACRV
;
A
#
# COMPACT_ATOMS: atom_id res chain seq x y z
N MET A 1 -2.12 -31.83 -3.74
CA MET A 1 -0.77 -31.27 -3.57
C MET A 1 -0.62 -30.91 -2.11
N GLU A 2 0.23 -31.66 -1.43
CA GLU A 2 0.45 -31.61 0.01
C GLU A 2 1.25 -30.36 0.38
N ARG A 3 0.87 -29.70 1.48
CA ARG A 3 1.44 -28.42 1.92
C ARG A 3 2.70 -28.70 2.73
N GLN A 4 3.88 -28.36 2.23
CA GLN A 4 5.08 -28.34 3.07
C GLN A 4 5.39 -26.90 3.47
N ARG A 5 5.16 -26.59 4.75
CA ARG A 5 5.74 -25.42 5.40
C ARG A 5 7.23 -25.72 5.57
N TYR A 6 8.11 -24.76 5.31
CA TYR A 6 9.52 -24.93 5.62
C TYR A 6 9.68 -25.03 7.14
N GLU A 7 10.06 -26.21 7.65
CA GLU A 7 10.18 -26.48 9.10
C GLU A 7 11.55 -26.09 9.68
N GLY A 8 12.38 -25.37 8.92
CA GLY A 8 13.78 -25.15 9.30
C GLY A 8 14.62 -26.40 9.09
N ASN A 9 15.95 -26.26 9.14
CA ASN A 9 16.85 -27.40 9.09
C ASN A 9 17.01 -28.00 10.51
N PRO A 10 16.53 -29.22 10.79
CA PRO A 10 16.65 -29.84 12.11
C PRO A 10 18.09 -30.23 12.48
N GLU A 11 19.04 -30.21 11.52
CA GLU A 11 20.44 -30.56 11.77
C GLU A 11 21.29 -29.42 12.37
N CYS A 12 20.70 -28.25 12.64
CA CYS A 12 21.39 -27.10 13.22
C CYS A 12 21.18 -26.96 14.75
N ASP A 13 21.18 -28.07 15.49
CA ASP A 13 20.99 -28.11 16.96
C ASP A 13 22.30 -28.04 17.76
N ASP A 14 23.29 -27.28 17.25
CA ASP A 14 24.56 -27.05 17.93
C ASP A 14 24.78 -25.55 18.14
N GLY A 15 23.97 -24.91 18.99
CA GLY A 15 24.31 -23.74 19.84
C GLY A 15 25.09 -22.54 19.27
N LEU A 16 25.31 -22.44 17.97
CA LEU A 16 26.20 -21.50 17.30
C LEU A 16 25.42 -20.91 16.12
N LEU A 17 25.01 -19.65 16.28
CA LEU A 17 24.55 -18.75 15.22
C LEU A 17 23.91 -19.47 14.03
N LEU A 18 22.60 -19.71 14.10
CA LEU A 18 21.77 -20.10 12.95
C LEU A 18 22.31 -19.41 11.69
N TYR A 19 22.82 -20.19 10.75
CA TYR A 19 23.16 -19.69 9.42
C TYR A 19 21.85 -19.24 8.77
N ASP A 20 21.49 -17.98 9.00
CA ASP A 20 20.38 -17.34 8.32
C ASP A 20 20.78 -17.17 6.85
N ASP A 21 20.39 -18.15 6.04
CA ASP A 21 20.58 -18.14 4.60
C ASP A 21 19.57 -17.23 3.88
N GLY A 22 18.69 -16.56 4.64
CA GLY A 22 17.67 -15.64 4.18
C GLY A 22 16.33 -16.31 3.86
N ARG A 23 16.21 -17.65 3.90
CA ARG A 23 14.95 -18.34 3.57
C ARG A 23 13.83 -17.98 4.52
N GLU A 24 14.12 -17.88 5.82
CA GLU A 24 13.12 -17.49 6.82
C GLU A 24 12.51 -16.12 6.49
N LEU A 25 13.35 -15.15 6.11
CA LEU A 25 12.90 -13.81 5.74
C LEU A 25 12.05 -13.82 4.47
N VAL A 26 12.40 -14.67 3.49
CA VAL A 26 11.60 -14.85 2.28
C VAL A 26 10.24 -15.45 2.63
N TRP A 27 10.18 -16.47 3.50
CA TRP A 27 8.91 -17.06 3.92
C TRP A 27 8.02 -16.08 4.66
N LEU A 28 8.57 -15.31 5.59
CA LEU A 28 7.84 -14.25 6.30
C LEU A 28 7.29 -13.20 5.32
N TYR A 29 8.06 -12.83 4.29
CA TYR A 29 7.61 -11.93 3.24
C TYR A 29 6.48 -12.54 2.41
N LEU A 30 6.65 -13.78 1.94
CA LEU A 30 5.65 -14.47 1.11
C LEU A 30 4.33 -14.69 1.87
N GLU A 31 4.39 -15.07 3.15
CA GLU A 31 3.21 -15.23 4.02
C GLU A 31 2.47 -13.89 4.18
N ARG A 32 3.20 -12.80 4.45
CA ARG A 32 2.61 -11.46 4.56
C ARG A 32 1.92 -10.99 3.28
N GLU A 33 2.53 -11.27 2.12
CA GLU A 33 1.99 -10.89 0.82
C GLU A 33 0.96 -11.89 0.28
N ASN A 34 0.65 -12.95 1.04
CA ASN A 34 -0.24 -14.04 0.64
C ASN A 34 0.16 -14.66 -0.71
N ARG A 35 1.47 -14.87 -0.91
CA ARG A 35 2.08 -15.45 -2.11
C ARG A 35 2.67 -16.83 -1.79
N MET A 36 2.64 -17.71 -2.78
CA MET A 36 3.17 -19.07 -2.67
C MET A 36 4.42 -19.22 -3.55
N MET A 37 5.37 -20.01 -3.09
CA MET A 37 6.58 -20.38 -3.82
C MET A 37 6.98 -21.80 -3.45
N GLU A 38 7.50 -22.56 -4.40
CA GLU A 38 7.98 -23.93 -4.15
C GLU A 38 9.30 -23.89 -3.36
N ALA A 39 9.42 -24.77 -2.35
CA ALA A 39 10.52 -24.77 -1.39
C ALA A 39 11.91 -25.01 -2.00
N ASP A 40 11.95 -25.67 -3.16
CA ASP A 40 13.19 -25.98 -3.89
C ASP A 40 13.32 -25.18 -5.20
N SER A 41 12.48 -24.15 -5.39
CA SER A 41 12.57 -23.34 -6.60
C SER A 41 13.91 -22.57 -6.67
N PRO A 42 14.52 -22.48 -7.86
CA PRO A 42 15.69 -21.62 -8.07
C PRO A 42 15.43 -20.15 -7.71
N ASP A 43 14.17 -19.71 -7.85
CA ASP A 43 13.72 -18.38 -7.45
C ASP A 43 13.80 -18.18 -5.93
N LEU A 44 13.40 -19.18 -5.13
CA LEU A 44 13.53 -19.12 -3.67
C LEU A 44 15.00 -18.99 -3.26
N ILE A 45 15.90 -19.75 -3.89
CA ILE A 45 17.34 -19.68 -3.61
C ILE A 45 17.87 -18.28 -3.92
N THR A 46 17.46 -17.72 -5.07
CA THR A 46 17.85 -16.38 -5.50
C THR A 46 17.34 -15.32 -4.52
N LEU A 47 16.07 -15.41 -4.11
CA LEU A 47 15.46 -14.49 -3.16
C LEU A 47 16.10 -14.62 -1.77
N ALA A 48 16.33 -15.84 -1.28
CA ALA A 48 16.95 -16.07 0.03
C ALA A 48 18.33 -15.38 0.09
N ARG A 49 19.14 -15.54 -0.96
CA ARG A 49 20.42 -14.83 -1.08
C ARG A 49 20.24 -13.31 -1.04
N LEU A 50 19.29 -12.75 -1.78
CA LEU A 50 19.03 -11.31 -1.80
C LEU A 50 18.57 -10.78 -0.43
N PHE A 51 17.67 -11.49 0.25
CA PHE A 51 17.19 -11.11 1.58
C PHE A 51 18.31 -11.17 2.62
N ARG A 52 19.17 -12.19 2.54
CA ARG A 52 20.37 -12.29 3.38
C ARG A 52 21.31 -11.12 3.16
N GLU A 53 21.64 -10.79 1.90
CA GLU A 53 22.49 -9.65 1.58
C GLU A 53 21.88 -8.33 2.05
N ALA A 54 20.57 -8.16 1.90
CA ALA A 54 19.85 -6.98 2.39
C ALA A 54 19.89 -6.88 3.93
N LYS A 55 19.77 -8.00 4.65
CA LYS A 55 19.88 -8.03 6.13
C LYS A 55 21.29 -7.68 6.59
N LEU A 56 22.32 -8.22 5.94
CA LEU A 56 23.71 -7.87 6.25
C LEU A 56 23.99 -6.38 5.99
N GLU A 57 23.53 -5.85 4.86
CA GLU A 57 23.60 -4.43 4.54
C GLU A 57 22.92 -3.58 5.62
N HIS A 58 21.74 -3.99 6.08
CA HIS A 58 21.01 -3.30 7.14
C HIS A 58 21.78 -3.28 8.47
N ILE A 59 22.36 -4.42 8.86
CA ILE A 59 23.17 -4.55 10.09
C ILE A 59 24.40 -3.65 10.02
N HIS A 60 25.14 -3.67 8.91
CA HIS A 60 26.31 -2.80 8.74
C HIS A 60 25.95 -1.31 8.82
N ARG A 61 24.85 -0.90 8.17
CA ARG A 61 24.35 0.49 8.25
C ARG A 61 23.83 0.85 9.64
N GLN A 62 23.32 -0.11 10.41
CA GLN A 62 22.97 0.11 11.81
C GLN A 62 24.22 0.34 12.67
N ALA A 63 25.24 -0.50 12.51
CA ALA A 63 26.51 -0.34 13.21
C ALA A 63 27.17 1.01 12.90
N ASP A 64 27.23 1.42 11.64
CA ASP A 64 27.78 2.73 11.26
C ASP A 64 27.00 3.89 11.87
N ARG A 65 25.66 3.79 11.99
CA ARG A 65 24.84 4.81 12.66
C ARG A 65 25.14 4.91 14.15
N VAL A 66 25.32 3.79 14.83
CA VAL A 66 25.68 3.75 16.26
C VAL A 66 27.08 4.32 16.48
N ASP A 67 28.02 4.02 15.58
CA ASP A 67 29.41 4.49 15.63
C ASP A 67 29.59 5.94 15.12
N GLY A 68 28.52 6.59 14.63
CA GLY A 68 28.58 7.94 14.06
C GLY A 68 29.37 8.04 12.75
N ARG A 69 29.56 6.92 12.04
CA ARG A 69 30.26 6.85 10.76
C ARG A 69 29.37 7.40 9.64
N PRO A 70 29.97 8.01 8.60
CA PRO A 70 29.21 8.46 7.44
C PRO A 70 28.54 7.28 6.72
N PHE A 71 27.41 7.56 6.09
CA PHE A 71 26.68 6.57 5.30
C PHE A 71 27.56 6.01 4.19
N ARG A 72 27.61 4.68 4.09
CA ARG A 72 28.20 3.93 2.97
C ARG A 72 27.40 2.67 2.70
N ALA A 73 27.41 2.23 1.45
CA ALA A 73 26.88 0.92 1.09
C ALA A 73 27.99 -0.13 1.13
N TYR A 74 27.68 -1.33 1.63
CA TYR A 74 28.64 -2.43 1.73
C TYR A 74 28.49 -3.41 0.57
N SER A 75 27.26 -3.61 0.09
CA SER A 75 26.98 -4.34 -1.13
C SER A 75 26.65 -3.39 -2.30
N PRO A 76 27.24 -3.62 -3.49
CA PRO A 76 26.92 -2.85 -4.70
C PRO A 76 25.42 -2.87 -5.06
N LEU A 77 24.69 -3.91 -4.69
CA LEU A 77 23.25 -4.03 -4.96
C LEU A 77 22.41 -2.96 -4.25
N PHE A 78 22.90 -2.42 -3.14
CA PHE A 78 22.16 -1.47 -2.31
C PHE A 78 22.77 -0.07 -2.32
N HIS A 79 23.71 0.22 -3.20
CA HIS A 79 24.42 1.51 -3.22
C HIS A 79 23.49 2.72 -3.38
N ASP A 80 22.49 2.60 -4.25
CA ASP A 80 21.48 3.63 -4.52
C ASP A 80 20.23 3.51 -3.63
N LEU A 81 20.20 2.50 -2.75
CA LEU A 81 19.07 2.26 -1.88
C LEU A 81 19.30 2.91 -0.52
N SER A 82 18.37 3.75 -0.11
CA SER A 82 18.31 4.43 1.17
C SER A 82 16.86 4.47 1.65
N ALA A 83 16.63 4.84 2.91
CA ALA A 83 15.27 5.05 3.42
C ALA A 83 14.49 6.14 2.65
N ARG A 84 15.18 6.94 1.82
CA ARG A 84 14.60 7.99 0.98
C ARG A 84 14.53 7.60 -0.50
N SER A 85 15.06 6.43 -0.87
CA SER A 85 15.03 5.99 -2.26
C SER A 85 13.59 5.70 -2.65
N LEU A 86 13.14 6.35 -3.72
CA LEU A 86 11.82 6.13 -4.27
C LEU A 86 11.77 4.73 -4.86
N ILE A 87 11.07 3.81 -4.19
CA ILE A 87 10.62 2.58 -4.84
C ILE A 87 9.59 3.03 -5.87
N LYS A 88 9.98 3.07 -7.14
CA LYS A 88 9.01 3.23 -8.23
C LYS A 88 8.37 1.85 -8.42
N PRO A 89 7.13 1.59 -7.94
CA PRO A 89 6.44 0.41 -8.41
C PRO A 89 6.39 0.50 -9.94
N GLU A 90 6.62 -0.61 -10.64
CA GLU A 90 6.16 -0.74 -12.02
C GLU A 90 4.64 -0.53 -11.96
N ALA A 91 4.22 0.69 -12.23
CA ALA A 91 2.82 1.04 -12.19
C ALA A 91 2.15 0.29 -13.33
N GLN A 92 1.44 -0.80 -13.01
CA GLN A 92 0.32 -1.20 -13.86
C GLN A 92 -0.51 0.07 -14.10
N GLU A 93 -0.75 0.41 -15.37
CA GLU A 93 -1.60 1.52 -15.80
C GLU A 93 -3.06 1.23 -15.44
N MET A 94 -3.34 1.06 -14.16
CA MET A 94 -4.67 0.80 -13.64
C MET A 94 -5.39 2.14 -13.48
N THR A 95 -6.56 2.25 -14.08
CA THR A 95 -7.43 3.40 -13.90
C THR A 95 -8.03 3.39 -12.48
N LEU A 96 -8.44 4.57 -12.01
CA LEU A 96 -9.18 4.69 -10.75
C LEU A 96 -10.42 3.80 -10.71
N GLU A 97 -11.15 3.69 -11.82
CA GLU A 97 -12.32 2.82 -11.90
C GLU A 97 -11.96 1.34 -11.67
N ALA A 98 -10.91 0.84 -12.31
CA ALA A 98 -10.45 -0.52 -12.12
C ALA A 98 -9.96 -0.75 -10.68
N LEU A 99 -9.23 0.22 -10.11
CA LEU A 99 -8.72 0.16 -8.74
C LEU A 99 -9.86 0.14 -7.71
N CYS A 100 -10.82 1.06 -7.83
CA CYS A 100 -11.97 1.15 -6.94
C CYS A 100 -12.85 -0.10 -7.04
N THR A 101 -13.12 -0.58 -8.26
CA THR A 101 -13.92 -1.80 -8.48
C THR A 101 -13.26 -3.01 -7.81
N ARG A 102 -11.94 -3.17 -7.96
CA ARG A 102 -11.19 -4.25 -7.31
C ARG A 102 -11.28 -4.13 -5.78
N PHE A 103 -11.06 -2.92 -5.25
CA PHE A 103 -11.12 -2.67 -3.81
C PHE A 103 -12.51 -2.96 -3.22
N ILE A 104 -13.59 -2.58 -3.90
CA ILE A 104 -14.96 -2.88 -3.47
C ILE A 104 -15.19 -4.40 -3.47
N ALA A 105 -14.82 -5.10 -4.55
CA ALA A 105 -14.99 -6.55 -4.65
C ALA A 105 -14.21 -7.32 -3.55
N GLU A 106 -13.01 -6.87 -3.20
CA GLU A 106 -12.24 -7.43 -2.07
C GLU A 106 -12.94 -7.22 -0.73
N ARG A 107 -13.51 -6.04 -0.51
CA ARG A 107 -14.26 -5.72 0.72
C ARG A 107 -15.57 -6.49 0.82
N GLU A 108 -16.23 -6.76 -0.29
CA GLU A 108 -17.43 -7.60 -0.35
C GLU A 108 -17.12 -9.05 0.02
N LYS A 109 -16.04 -9.60 -0.53
CA LYS A 109 -15.55 -10.95 -0.18
C LYS A 109 -15.16 -11.09 1.29
N ALA A 110 -14.70 -10.00 1.92
CA ALA A 110 -14.35 -9.99 3.34
C ALA A 110 -15.57 -9.99 4.30
N HIS A 111 -16.80 -10.22 3.81
CA HIS A 111 -18.04 -10.31 4.60
C HIS A 111 -18.29 -9.14 5.57
N LYS A 112 -17.86 -7.92 5.21
CA LYS A 112 -18.12 -6.73 6.02
C LYS A 112 -19.62 -6.42 6.08
N ALA A 113 -20.06 -5.82 7.19
CA ALA A 113 -21.44 -5.34 7.35
C ALA A 113 -21.86 -4.43 6.18
N HIS A 114 -23.11 -4.57 5.74
CA HIS A 114 -23.71 -3.85 4.60
C HIS A 114 -23.50 -2.32 4.66
N LYS A 115 -23.57 -1.73 5.85
CA LYS A 115 -23.30 -0.30 6.07
C LYS A 115 -21.90 0.10 5.62
N THR A 116 -20.90 -0.73 5.89
CA THR A 116 -19.50 -0.48 5.55
C THR A 116 -19.26 -0.61 4.04
N GLN A 117 -19.96 -1.53 3.38
CA GLN A 117 -19.93 -1.68 1.92
C GLN A 117 -20.49 -0.42 1.24
N LEU A 118 -21.66 0.06 1.70
CA LEU A 118 -22.26 1.30 1.20
C LEU A 118 -21.33 2.51 1.38
N GLN A 119 -20.71 2.68 2.56
CA GLN A 119 -19.76 3.77 2.79
C GLN A 119 -18.54 3.66 1.86
N THR A 120 -18.05 2.44 1.63
CA THR A 120 -16.94 2.19 0.69
C THR A 120 -17.32 2.58 -0.73
N GLN A 121 -18.51 2.18 -1.19
CA GLN A 121 -19.02 2.51 -2.52
C GLN A 121 -19.21 4.02 -2.70
N VAL A 122 -19.72 4.71 -1.68
CA VAL A 122 -19.89 6.18 -1.71
C VAL A 122 -18.53 6.86 -1.84
N GLY A 123 -17.53 6.44 -1.07
CA GLY A 123 -16.17 6.99 -1.14
C GLY A 123 -15.51 6.76 -2.52
N ALA A 124 -15.65 5.56 -3.07
CA ALA A 124 -15.14 5.24 -4.40
C ALA A 124 -15.81 6.09 -5.50
N ASN A 125 -17.14 6.25 -5.44
CA ASN A 125 -17.88 7.08 -6.38
C ASN A 125 -17.43 8.53 -6.31
N LEU A 126 -17.18 9.05 -5.09
CA LEU A 126 -16.70 10.42 -4.88
C LEU A 126 -15.31 10.63 -5.51
N LEU A 127 -14.38 9.69 -5.30
CA LEU A 127 -13.04 9.73 -5.89
C LEU A 127 -13.10 9.72 -7.42
N MET A 128 -13.92 8.84 -8.00
CA MET A 128 -14.07 8.73 -9.47
C MET A 128 -14.74 9.96 -10.09
N GLU A 129 -15.67 10.60 -9.38
CA GLU A 129 -16.32 11.82 -9.82
C GLU A 129 -15.36 13.02 -9.78
N LEU A 130 -14.49 13.08 -8.77
CA LEU A 130 -13.53 14.17 -8.60
C LEU A 130 -12.35 14.09 -9.58
N PHE A 131 -11.71 12.92 -9.65
CA PHE A 131 -10.48 12.73 -10.40
C PHE A 131 -10.72 12.18 -11.81
N GLY A 132 -11.92 11.70 -12.11
CA GLY A 132 -12.25 11.04 -13.36
C GLY A 132 -11.99 9.53 -13.32
N ARG A 133 -12.95 8.76 -13.83
CA ARG A 133 -12.92 7.28 -13.86
C ARG A 133 -11.68 6.71 -14.57
N HIS A 134 -11.30 7.33 -15.67
CA HIS A 134 -10.21 6.86 -16.54
C HIS A 134 -8.83 7.36 -16.12
N THR A 135 -8.74 8.13 -15.04
CA THR A 135 -7.45 8.65 -14.56
C THR A 135 -6.59 7.50 -14.06
N PRO A 136 -5.36 7.31 -14.59
CA PRO A 136 -4.41 6.34 -14.07
C PRO A 136 -4.10 6.64 -12.59
N ALA A 137 -4.19 5.63 -11.73
CA ALA A 137 -3.99 5.81 -10.29
C ALA A 137 -2.58 6.36 -9.94
N ASN A 138 -1.58 6.03 -10.76
CA ASN A 138 -0.20 6.52 -10.61
C ASN A 138 -0.01 8.00 -10.99
N ARG A 139 -1.02 8.65 -11.58
CA ARG A 139 -1.00 10.08 -11.89
C ARG A 139 -1.58 10.95 -10.78
N ILE A 140 -2.18 10.33 -9.75
CA ILE A 140 -2.69 11.05 -8.59
C ILE A 140 -1.49 11.46 -7.73
N THR A 141 -1.32 12.77 -7.61
CA THR A 141 -0.24 13.36 -6.83
C THR A 141 -0.65 13.61 -5.38
N ARG A 142 0.30 14.05 -4.56
CA ARG A 142 0.01 14.51 -3.20
C ARG A 142 -0.91 15.73 -3.21
N ASP A 143 -0.67 16.68 -4.10
CA ASP A 143 -1.48 17.90 -4.23
C ASP A 143 -2.94 17.56 -4.57
N ASP A 144 -3.13 16.53 -5.40
CA ASP A 144 -4.47 16.00 -5.71
C ASP A 144 -5.17 15.45 -4.45
N ALA A 145 -4.44 14.70 -3.62
CA ALA A 145 -4.99 14.19 -2.35
C ALA A 145 -5.33 15.32 -1.37
N GLU A 146 -4.50 16.35 -1.26
CA GLU A 146 -4.76 17.53 -0.41
C GLU A 146 -6.00 18.32 -0.89
N ARG A 147 -6.17 18.48 -2.21
CA ARG A 147 -7.39 19.04 -2.80
C ARG A 147 -8.62 18.21 -2.47
N PHE A 148 -8.52 16.89 -2.56
CA PHE A 148 -9.63 16.01 -2.23
C PHE A 148 -10.05 16.12 -0.76
N CYS A 149 -9.09 16.13 0.18
CA CYS A 149 -9.37 16.36 1.60
C CYS A 149 -10.05 17.71 1.84
N THR A 150 -9.55 18.77 1.20
CA THR A 150 -10.16 20.11 1.27
C THR A 150 -11.61 20.08 0.77
N ILE A 151 -11.88 19.35 -0.32
CA ILE A 151 -13.23 19.23 -0.87
C ILE A 151 -14.14 18.47 0.09
N LEU A 152 -13.67 17.35 0.67
CA LEU A 152 -14.42 16.59 1.67
C LEU A 152 -14.86 17.45 2.86
N GLU A 153 -14.02 18.37 3.34
CA GLU A 153 -14.36 19.31 4.42
C GLU A 153 -15.46 20.30 4.01
N THR A 154 -15.55 20.58 2.71
CA THR A 154 -16.55 21.50 2.15
C THR A 154 -17.84 20.82 1.73
N ILE A 155 -17.97 19.49 1.83
CA ILE A 155 -19.19 18.79 1.38
C ILE A 155 -20.34 19.03 2.36
N PRO A 156 -21.50 19.54 1.90
CA PRO A 156 -22.73 19.59 2.69
C PRO A 156 -23.17 18.21 3.18
N LEU A 157 -23.64 18.15 4.43
CA LEU A 157 -24.31 16.95 4.96
C LEU A 157 -25.47 16.53 4.05
N ASN A 158 -25.55 15.23 3.77
CA ASN A 158 -26.58 14.65 2.90
C ASN A 158 -26.63 15.28 1.50
N LEU A 159 -25.49 15.68 0.93
CA LEU A 159 -25.34 16.33 -0.38
C LEU A 159 -26.32 15.79 -1.44
N ARG A 160 -26.28 14.48 -1.69
CA ARG A 160 -27.09 13.82 -2.73
C ARG A 160 -28.61 13.92 -2.51
N LYS A 161 -29.05 14.07 -1.26
CA LYS A 161 -30.48 14.25 -0.93
C LYS A 161 -30.93 15.69 -1.17
N ARG A 162 -30.02 16.64 -0.95
CA ARG A 162 -30.32 18.09 -1.00
C ARG A 162 -30.12 18.67 -2.40
N TYR A 163 -29.17 18.14 -3.14
CA TYR A 163 -28.77 18.58 -4.48
C TYR A 163 -28.83 17.41 -5.47
N PRO A 164 -30.02 16.86 -5.74
CA PRO A 164 -30.16 15.71 -6.63
C PRO A 164 -29.77 16.08 -8.06
N GLY A 165 -29.00 15.21 -8.72
CA GLY A 165 -28.61 15.36 -10.13
C GLY A 165 -27.46 16.32 -10.42
N LEU A 166 -26.95 17.03 -9.40
CA LEU A 166 -25.77 17.87 -9.53
C LEU A 166 -24.49 17.07 -9.27
N THR A 167 -23.39 17.48 -9.91
CA THR A 167 -22.06 16.99 -9.55
C THR A 167 -21.68 17.50 -8.15
N ILE A 168 -20.72 16.86 -7.49
CA ILE A 168 -20.23 17.29 -6.16
C ILE A 168 -19.80 18.76 -6.20
N SER A 169 -19.05 19.15 -7.23
CA SER A 169 -18.55 20.52 -7.41
C SER A 169 -19.70 21.51 -7.56
N ASP A 170 -20.69 21.20 -8.41
CA ASP A 170 -21.87 22.06 -8.61
C ASP A 170 -22.72 22.16 -7.34
N ALA A 171 -22.83 21.06 -6.59
CA ALA A 171 -23.58 21.00 -5.35
C ALA A 171 -22.90 21.81 -4.23
N ILE A 172 -21.56 21.81 -4.15
CA ILE A 172 -20.80 22.65 -3.21
C ILE A 172 -20.97 24.13 -3.55
N GLU A 173 -20.90 24.50 -4.83
CA GLU A 173 -21.14 25.86 -5.30
C GLU A 173 -22.57 26.32 -4.99
N ALA A 174 -23.58 25.47 -5.21
CA ALA A 174 -24.96 25.75 -4.86
C ALA A 174 -25.16 25.92 -3.33
N ALA A 175 -24.49 25.10 -2.51
CA ALA A 175 -24.53 25.22 -1.06
C ALA A 175 -23.87 26.49 -0.54
N ARG A 176 -22.74 26.90 -1.13
CA ARG A 176 -22.09 28.19 -0.83
C ARG A 176 -23.00 29.37 -1.14
N LYS A 177 -23.66 29.36 -2.31
CA LYS A 177 -24.62 30.41 -2.70
C LYS A 177 -25.82 30.50 -1.75
N ASN A 178 -26.24 29.37 -1.18
CA ASN A 178 -27.33 29.31 -0.22
C ASN A 178 -26.92 29.65 1.22
N GLY A 179 -25.66 30.03 1.47
CA GLY A 179 -25.16 30.42 2.79
C GLY A 179 -25.08 29.25 3.79
N GLU A 180 -25.01 28.02 3.29
CA GLU A 180 -25.00 26.83 4.14
C GLU A 180 -23.60 26.57 4.71
N THR A 181 -23.52 26.37 6.02
CA THR A 181 -22.28 25.92 6.67
C THR A 181 -21.94 24.52 6.21
N LEU A 182 -20.81 24.40 5.53
CA LEU A 182 -20.26 23.14 5.03
C LEU A 182 -19.93 22.28 6.26
N GLY A 183 -20.61 21.15 6.38
CA GLY A 183 -20.54 20.31 7.57
C GLY A 183 -19.17 19.65 7.60
N ALA A 184 -18.30 20.12 8.48
CA ALA A 184 -16.99 19.54 8.73
C ALA A 184 -17.12 18.02 8.86
N CYS A 185 -16.43 17.31 7.98
CA CYS A 185 -16.21 15.88 8.11
C CYS A 185 -15.40 15.70 9.41
N ARG A 186 -16.07 15.46 10.55
CA ARG A 186 -15.40 15.06 11.78
C ARG A 186 -14.86 13.65 11.53
N VAL A 187 -13.58 13.59 11.17
CA VAL A 187 -12.77 12.36 11.14
C VAL A 187 -12.67 11.79 12.56
#